data_AF-A0A0N4VQ32-F1
#
_entry.id   AF-A0A0N4VQ32-F1
#
_cell.length_a   1.000
_cell.length_b   1.000
_cell.length_c   1.000
_cell.angle_alpha   90.00
_cell.angle_beta   90.00
_cell.angle_gamma   90.00
#
_symmetry.space_group_name_H-M   'P 1'
#
loop_
_entity.id
_entity.type
_entity.pdbx_description
1 polymer ?
#
loop_
_entity_poly.entity_id
_entity_poly.type
_entity_poly.pdbx_seq_one_letter_code
_entity_poly.pdbx_strand_id
1 'polypeptide(L)'
;MLPSLSKVSSRNRSLHGTNPQSRDAESSLELEAIAAVHELSFAVQSISVSEMLPRTSELIFVNVTTLEGQPYCLELTMKGWRVASLRQDCMHGDFTKLELFTNYYDTLYGLMDSLSPRYRDRFNEKVAEKLEMLQVVILFSPSKAPFSFLDQESPVALRLEVP
;
A
#
# COMPACT_ATOMS: atom_id res chain seq x y z
N MET A 1 -11.69 -8.93 6.65
CA MET A 1 -10.77 -7.83 6.30
C MET A 1 -9.68 -8.42 5.41
N LEU A 2 -9.48 -7.90 4.19
CA LEU A 2 -8.39 -8.38 3.34
C LEU A 2 -7.04 -8.05 3.99
N PRO A 3 -6.04 -8.95 3.94
CA PRO A 3 -4.70 -8.63 4.39
C PRO A 3 -4.10 -7.52 3.52
N SER A 4 -3.26 -6.67 4.11
CA SER A 4 -2.61 -5.60 3.37
C SER A 4 -1.64 -6.15 2.33
N LEU A 5 -1.60 -5.55 1.15
CA LEU A 5 -0.78 -5.97 0.02
C LEU A 5 0.68 -6.21 0.43
N SER A 6 1.30 -5.29 1.16
CA SER A 6 2.70 -5.41 1.62
C SER A 6 2.95 -6.66 2.47
N LYS A 7 1.99 -7.07 3.32
CA LYS A 7 2.10 -8.28 4.14
C LYS A 7 2.02 -9.53 3.28
N VAL A 8 1.11 -9.53 2.31
CA VAL A 8 0.95 -10.67 1.39
C VAL A 8 2.17 -10.81 0.49
N SER A 9 2.64 -9.71 -0.11
CA SER A 9 3.87 -9.68 -0.92
C SER A 9 5.07 -10.20 -0.12
N SER A 10 5.29 -9.69 1.09
CA SER A 10 6.42 -10.10 1.94
C SER A 10 6.38 -11.60 2.26
N ARG A 11 5.20 -12.12 2.63
CA ARG A 11 5.01 -13.55 2.87
C ARG A 11 5.34 -14.36 1.61
N ASN A 12 4.88 -13.93 0.45
CA ASN A 12 5.15 -14.61 -0.80
C ASN A 12 6.64 -14.60 -1.13
N ARG A 13 7.33 -13.47 -0.94
CA ARG A 13 8.77 -13.37 -1.20
C ARG A 13 9.56 -14.28 -0.26
N SER A 14 9.14 -14.40 1.00
CA SER A 14 9.77 -15.33 1.97
C SER A 14 9.62 -16.81 1.61
N LEU A 15 8.57 -17.17 0.87
CA LEU A 15 8.33 -18.54 0.39
C LEU A 15 8.94 -18.79 -1.00
N HIS A 16 9.59 -17.79 -1.60
CA HIS A 16 10.27 -17.99 -2.87
C HIS A 16 11.45 -18.96 -2.70
N GLY A 17 11.50 -20.00 -3.53
CA GLY A 17 12.55 -21.04 -3.46
C GLY A 17 12.30 -22.15 -2.43
N THR A 18 11.23 -22.07 -1.62
CA THR A 18 10.83 -23.18 -0.74
C THR A 18 10.03 -24.24 -1.51
N ASN A 19 9.92 -25.46 -0.94
CA ASN A 19 9.22 -26.61 -1.54
C ASN A 19 7.79 -26.20 -1.96
N PRO A 20 7.38 -26.39 -3.24
CA PRO A 20 6.04 -26.06 -3.73
C PRO A 20 4.89 -26.64 -2.88
N GLN A 21 5.08 -27.78 -2.24
CA GLN A 21 4.08 -28.42 -1.38
C GLN A 21 3.80 -27.67 -0.07
N SER A 22 4.69 -26.76 0.34
CA SER A 22 4.51 -25.89 1.52
C SER A 22 3.72 -24.61 1.24
N ARG A 23 3.28 -24.43 -0.02
CA ARG A 23 2.51 -23.27 -0.46
C ARG A 23 1.03 -23.64 -0.42
N ASP A 24 0.29 -23.13 0.57
CA ASP A 24 -1.17 -23.33 0.65
C ASP A 24 -1.85 -22.90 -0.68
N ALA A 25 -2.76 -23.74 -1.17
CA ALA A 25 -3.07 -23.87 -2.59
C ALA A 25 -4.11 -22.87 -3.17
N GLU A 26 -4.76 -22.02 -2.38
CA GLU A 26 -5.87 -21.16 -2.86
C GLU A 26 -5.65 -19.64 -2.62
N SER A 27 -4.60 -18.95 -3.04
CA SER A 27 -3.33 -19.22 -3.69
C SER A 27 -2.60 -17.92 -3.35
N SER A 28 -1.44 -17.97 -2.71
CA SER A 28 -0.92 -16.75 -2.06
C SER A 28 -0.66 -15.59 -3.05
N LEU A 29 -0.50 -15.88 -4.35
CA LEU A 29 -0.46 -14.90 -5.43
C LEU A 29 -1.83 -14.33 -5.79
N GLU A 30 -2.89 -15.14 -5.76
CA GLU A 30 -4.25 -14.69 -6.01
C GLU A 30 -4.72 -13.70 -4.95
N LEU A 31 -4.41 -13.99 -3.68
CA LEU A 31 -4.65 -13.07 -2.59
C LEU A 31 -3.85 -11.76 -2.74
N GLU A 32 -2.62 -11.84 -3.25
CA GLU A 32 -1.78 -10.67 -3.53
C GLU A 32 -2.39 -9.84 -4.68
N ALA A 33 -2.86 -10.48 -5.75
CA ALA A 33 -3.53 -9.79 -6.86
C ALA A 33 -4.83 -9.10 -6.42
N ILE A 34 -5.64 -9.76 -5.59
CA ILE A 34 -6.88 -9.19 -5.04
C ILE A 34 -6.57 -7.99 -4.13
N ALA A 35 -5.59 -8.12 -3.23
CA ALA A 35 -5.15 -7.02 -2.37
C ALA A 35 -4.64 -5.84 -3.21
N ALA A 36 -3.90 -6.11 -4.28
CA ALA A 36 -3.39 -5.10 -5.20
C ALA A 36 -4.51 -4.33 -5.91
N VAL A 37 -5.47 -5.04 -6.52
CA VAL A 37 -6.64 -4.42 -7.17
C VAL A 37 -7.39 -3.54 -6.18
N HIS A 38 -7.67 -4.06 -4.99
CA HIS A 38 -8.41 -3.32 -3.96
C HIS A 38 -7.66 -2.06 -3.52
N GLU A 39 -6.38 -2.20 -3.15
CA GLU A 39 -5.62 -1.11 -2.53
C GLU A 39 -5.17 -0.03 -3.51
N LEU A 40 -4.94 -0.34 -4.78
CA LEU A 40 -4.45 0.63 -5.77
C LEU A 40 -5.54 1.24 -6.64
N SER A 41 -6.77 0.72 -6.61
CA SER A 41 -7.91 1.23 -7.41
C SER A 41 -8.11 2.75 -7.34
N PHE A 42 -7.77 3.39 -6.21
CA PHE A 42 -7.93 4.84 -6.02
C PHE A 42 -6.92 5.71 -6.80
N ALA A 43 -5.80 5.14 -7.26
CA ALA A 43 -4.67 5.87 -7.84
C ALA A 43 -4.34 5.47 -9.28
N VAL A 44 -5.31 4.86 -9.97
CA VAL A 44 -5.22 4.39 -11.36
C VAL A 44 -6.56 4.67 -12.05
N GLN A 45 -6.60 4.70 -13.38
CA GLN A 45 -7.88 4.77 -14.11
C GLN A 45 -8.63 3.44 -14.03
N SER A 46 -7.91 2.33 -14.17
CA SER A 46 -8.45 0.98 -14.02
C SER A 46 -7.38 0.00 -13.56
N ILE A 47 -7.81 -1.03 -12.84
CA ILE A 47 -6.98 -2.18 -12.47
C ILE A 47 -7.85 -3.42 -12.32
N SER A 48 -7.43 -4.54 -12.92
CA SER A 48 -8.15 -5.81 -12.85
C SER A 48 -7.24 -7.00 -13.12
N VAL A 49 -7.59 -8.18 -12.62
CA VAL A 49 -6.96 -9.43 -13.06
C VAL A 49 -7.37 -9.70 -14.50
N SER A 50 -6.43 -10.09 -15.35
CA SER A 50 -6.73 -10.42 -16.76
C SER A 50 -7.60 -11.69 -16.82
N GLU A 51 -8.67 -11.62 -17.61
CA GLU A 51 -9.53 -12.77 -17.91
C GLU A 51 -9.10 -13.51 -19.18
N MET A 52 -8.20 -12.90 -19.96
CA MET A 52 -7.77 -13.40 -21.28
C MET A 52 -6.46 -14.18 -21.21
N LEU A 53 -5.65 -13.97 -20.16
CA LEU A 53 -4.32 -14.56 -20.01
C LEU A 53 -4.29 -15.68 -18.96
N PRO A 54 -3.28 -16.57 -18.99
CA PRO A 54 -3.19 -17.68 -18.06
C PRO A 54 -3.20 -17.23 -16.59
N ARG A 55 -4.04 -17.88 -15.79
CA ARG A 55 -4.11 -17.70 -14.34
C ARG A 55 -3.82 -19.05 -13.68
N THR A 56 -2.69 -19.11 -12.98
CA THR A 56 -2.20 -20.33 -12.32
C THR A 56 -1.78 -20.00 -10.88
N SER A 57 -1.45 -21.02 -10.09
CA SER A 57 -0.93 -20.82 -8.73
C SER A 57 0.46 -20.16 -8.67
N GLU A 58 1.19 -20.10 -9.80
CA GLU A 58 2.55 -19.55 -9.87
C GLU A 58 2.68 -18.28 -10.71
N LEU A 59 1.65 -17.95 -11.50
CA LEU A 59 1.63 -16.84 -12.43
C LEU A 59 0.21 -16.30 -12.58
N ILE A 60 0.06 -14.99 -12.37
CA ILE A 60 -1.18 -14.24 -12.57
C ILE A 60 -0.86 -13.00 -13.39
N PHE A 61 -1.72 -12.64 -14.34
CA PHE A 61 -1.62 -11.37 -15.06
C PHE A 61 -2.63 -10.36 -14.53
N VAL A 62 -2.17 -9.13 -14.35
CA VAL A 62 -2.97 -8.00 -13.86
C VAL A 62 -2.84 -6.85 -14.85
N ASN A 63 -3.96 -6.35 -15.31
CA ASN A 63 -4.05 -5.20 -16.18
C ASN A 63 -4.16 -3.93 -15.34
N VAL A 64 -3.42 -2.89 -15.72
CA VAL A 64 -3.56 -1.55 -15.12
C VAL A 64 -3.56 -0.49 -16.21
N THR A 65 -4.39 0.52 -16.06
CA THR A 65 -4.30 1.77 -16.83
C THR A 65 -3.98 2.89 -15.86
N THR A 66 -2.83 3.54 -16.04
CA THR A 66 -2.38 4.59 -15.13
C THR A 66 -3.24 5.85 -15.24
N LEU A 67 -3.09 6.80 -14.31
CA LEU A 67 -3.81 8.08 -14.36
C LEU A 67 -3.46 8.91 -15.60
N GLU A 68 -2.29 8.70 -16.20
CA GLU A 68 -1.86 9.27 -17.48
C GLU A 68 -2.55 8.61 -18.69
N GLY A 69 -3.31 7.54 -18.50
CA GLY A 69 -3.98 6.79 -19.57
C GLY A 69 -3.10 5.74 -20.25
N GLN A 70 -1.93 5.44 -19.69
CA GLN A 70 -1.02 4.44 -20.25
C GLN A 70 -1.45 3.03 -19.78
N PRO A 71 -1.77 2.11 -20.70
CA PRO A 71 -2.07 0.73 -20.36
C PRO A 71 -0.80 -0.09 -20.14
N TYR A 72 -0.88 -1.03 -19.21
CA TYR A 72 0.12 -2.06 -18.95
C TYR A 72 -0.55 -3.39 -18.62
N CYS A 73 0.05 -4.48 -19.08
CA CYS A 73 -0.20 -5.80 -18.51
C CYS A 73 1.01 -6.16 -17.66
N LEU A 74 0.74 -6.54 -16.42
CA LEU A 74 1.73 -6.89 -15.40
C LEU A 74 1.66 -8.39 -15.17
N GLU A 75 2.81 -9.02 -14.98
CA GLU A 75 2.86 -10.36 -14.41
C GLU A 75 3.16 -10.31 -12.92
N LEU A 76 2.53 -11.24 -12.19
CA LEU A 76 2.75 -11.49 -10.79
C LEU A 76 3.20 -12.94 -10.62
N THR A 77 4.36 -13.13 -10.01
CA THR A 77 4.90 -14.45 -9.67
C THR A 77 5.45 -14.46 -8.25
N MET A 78 5.99 -15.60 -7.81
CA MET A 78 6.74 -15.66 -6.56
C MET A 78 8.07 -14.87 -6.57
N LYS A 79 8.51 -14.32 -7.71
CA LYS A 79 9.64 -13.36 -7.76
C LYS A 79 9.20 -11.93 -7.49
N GLY A 80 7.91 -11.63 -7.60
CA GLY A 80 7.36 -10.28 -7.51
C GLY A 80 6.59 -9.88 -8.77
N TRP A 81 6.56 -8.56 -9.00
CA TRP A 81 5.80 -7.89 -10.05
C TRP A 81 6.72 -7.42 -11.17
N ARG A 82 6.28 -7.55 -12.42
CA ARG A 82 7.01 -7.05 -13.60
C ARG A 82 6.06 -6.61 -14.69
N VAL A 83 6.50 -5.67 -15.53
CA VAL A 83 5.78 -5.35 -16.77
C VAL A 83 5.90 -6.52 -17.76
N ALA A 84 4.77 -7.06 -18.20
CA ALA A 84 4.70 -8.08 -19.25
C ALA A 84 4.45 -7.45 -20.63
N SER A 85 3.66 -6.37 -20.70
CA SER A 85 3.38 -5.64 -21.94
C SER A 85 2.92 -4.19 -21.70
N LEU A 86 3.02 -3.35 -22.73
CA LEU A 86 2.45 -1.98 -22.78
C LEU A 86 1.02 -1.96 -23.32
N ARG A 87 0.34 -3.11 -23.31
CA ARG A 87 -1.04 -3.29 -23.74
C ARG A 87 -1.75 -4.15 -22.70
N GLN A 88 -3.04 -3.93 -22.50
CA GLN A 88 -3.89 -4.81 -21.69
C GLN A 88 -3.93 -6.21 -22.34
N ASP A 89 -4.08 -7.25 -21.53
CA ASP A 89 -4.31 -8.63 -21.99
C ASP A 89 -3.24 -9.13 -22.98
N CYS A 90 -2.01 -8.66 -22.82
CA CYS A 90 -0.90 -9.01 -23.68
C CYS A 90 0.34 -9.34 -22.85
N MET A 91 1.13 -10.33 -23.28
CA MET A 91 2.42 -10.69 -22.67
C MET A 91 3.61 -10.44 -23.62
N HIS A 92 3.39 -9.66 -24.68
CA HIS A 92 4.46 -9.28 -25.61
C HIS A 92 5.22 -8.08 -25.03
N GLY A 93 6.42 -8.37 -24.52
CA GLY A 93 7.39 -7.36 -24.13
C GLY A 93 7.97 -6.62 -25.34
N ASP A 94 8.64 -5.51 -25.07
CA ASP A 94 9.36 -4.71 -26.07
C ASP A 94 10.86 -4.76 -25.78
N PHE A 95 11.60 -5.49 -26.63
CA PHE A 95 13.04 -5.71 -26.49
C PHE A 95 13.86 -4.41 -26.60
N THR A 96 13.30 -3.33 -27.14
CA THR A 96 13.99 -2.03 -27.18
C THR A 96 14.06 -1.35 -25.81
N LYS A 97 13.22 -1.79 -24.85
CA LYS A 97 13.16 -1.28 -23.49
C LYS A 97 13.41 -2.40 -22.47
N LEU A 98 14.48 -3.15 -22.68
CA LEU A 98 14.78 -4.38 -21.95
C LEU A 98 14.67 -4.24 -20.41
N GLU A 99 15.21 -3.16 -19.84
CA GLU A 99 15.16 -2.95 -18.38
C GLU A 99 13.73 -2.92 -17.83
N LEU A 100 12.80 -2.30 -18.55
CA LEU A 100 11.39 -2.22 -18.14
C LEU A 100 10.73 -3.61 -18.04
N PHE A 101 11.08 -4.52 -18.96
CA PHE A 101 10.46 -5.85 -19.06
C PHE A 101 11.22 -6.94 -18.33
N THR A 102 12.36 -6.63 -17.71
CA THR A 102 13.20 -7.61 -17.00
C THR A 102 13.28 -7.36 -15.49
N ASN A 103 12.98 -6.12 -15.05
CA ASN A 103 13.04 -5.75 -13.64
C ASN A 103 11.82 -6.25 -12.85
N TYR A 104 12.09 -7.07 -11.83
CA TYR A 104 11.10 -7.46 -10.84
C TYR A 104 11.11 -6.51 -9.64
N TYR A 105 9.91 -6.20 -9.16
CA TYR A 105 9.68 -5.39 -7.98
C TYR A 105 9.00 -6.23 -6.91
N ASP A 106 9.41 -6.08 -5.66
CA ASP A 106 8.84 -6.85 -4.54
C ASP A 106 7.35 -6.56 -4.30
N THR A 107 6.91 -5.34 -4.61
CA THR A 107 5.53 -4.89 -4.41
C THR A 107 5.03 -4.10 -5.63
N LEU A 108 3.71 -4.13 -5.85
CA LEU A 108 3.09 -3.31 -6.88
C LEU A 108 3.28 -1.81 -6.62
N TYR A 109 3.38 -1.38 -5.35
CA TYR A 109 3.67 0.02 -5.01
C TYR A 109 4.99 0.49 -5.61
N GLY A 110 6.07 -0.30 -5.45
CA GLY A 110 7.39 0.05 -5.99
C GLY A 110 7.40 0.06 -7.53
N LEU A 111 6.69 -0.88 -8.16
CA LEU A 111 6.53 -0.87 -9.61
C LEU A 111 5.76 0.38 -10.07
N MET A 112 4.62 0.69 -9.46
CA MET A 112 3.81 1.85 -9.84
C MET A 112 4.49 3.19 -9.58
N ASP A 113 5.28 3.32 -8.51
CA ASP A 113 6.10 4.49 -8.23
C ASP A 113 7.08 4.79 -9.38
N SER A 114 7.64 3.74 -10.00
CA SER A 114 8.51 3.87 -11.16
C SER A 114 7.77 4.11 -12.48
N LEU A 115 6.54 3.61 -12.64
CA LEU A 115 5.78 3.67 -13.90
C LEU A 115 4.95 4.94 -14.06
N SER A 116 4.42 5.51 -12.98
CA SER A 116 3.39 6.55 -13.04
C SER A 116 3.67 7.68 -12.04
N PRO A 117 4.18 8.83 -12.53
CA PRO A 117 4.31 10.02 -11.70
C PRO A 117 3.00 10.45 -11.03
N ARG A 118 1.86 10.36 -11.74
CA ARG A 118 0.55 10.73 -11.17
C ARG A 118 0.08 9.78 -10.09
N TYR A 119 0.44 8.49 -10.19
CA TYR A 119 0.21 7.54 -9.10
C TYR A 119 0.93 8.00 -7.83
N ARG A 120 2.20 8.40 -7.93
CA ARG A 120 3.00 8.88 -6.80
C ARG A 120 2.39 10.14 -6.19
N ASP A 121 1.98 11.10 -7.00
CA ASP A 121 1.33 12.32 -6.53
C ASP A 121 0.03 11.99 -5.78
N ARG A 122 -0.83 11.15 -6.37
CA ARG A 122 -2.11 10.74 -5.76
C ARG A 122 -1.93 9.94 -4.48
N PHE A 123 -0.88 9.11 -4.41
CA PHE A 123 -0.52 8.38 -3.20
C PHE A 123 -0.11 9.33 -2.09
N ASN A 124 0.74 10.31 -2.38
CA ASN A 124 1.19 11.33 -1.43
C ASN A 124 0.02 12.18 -0.91
N GLU A 125 -0.88 12.61 -1.79
CA GLU A 125 -2.11 13.31 -1.40
C GLU A 125 -2.93 12.49 -0.40
N LYS A 126 -3.19 11.21 -0.69
CA LYS A 126 -3.96 10.34 0.21
C LYS A 126 -3.28 10.14 1.57
N VAL A 127 -1.95 10.13 1.61
CA VAL A 127 -1.19 10.07 2.86
C VAL A 127 -1.37 11.38 3.64
N ALA A 128 -1.26 12.53 2.97
CA ALA A 128 -1.47 13.84 3.60
C ALA A 128 -2.90 13.99 4.14
N GLU A 129 -3.92 13.65 3.35
CA GLU A 129 -5.34 13.66 3.75
C GLU A 129 -5.56 12.82 5.03
N LYS A 130 -4.99 11.61 5.09
CA LYS A 130 -5.10 10.75 6.28
C LYS A 130 -4.39 11.34 7.50
N LEU A 131 -3.23 11.97 7.31
CA LEU A 131 -2.48 12.61 8.39
C LEU A 131 -3.27 13.78 8.98
N GLU A 132 -3.85 14.61 8.12
CA GLU A 132 -4.71 15.74 8.54
C GLU A 132 -5.93 15.24 9.33
N MET A 133 -6.60 14.18 8.84
CA MET A 133 -7.73 13.57 9.56
C MET A 133 -7.34 13.11 10.96
N LEU A 134 -6.17 12.48 11.12
CA LEU A 134 -5.69 12.04 12.43
C LEU A 134 -5.36 13.21 13.36
N GLN A 135 -4.74 14.28 12.84
CA GLN A 135 -4.47 15.48 13.63
C GLN A 135 -5.76 16.12 14.14
N VAL A 136 -6.78 16.25 13.27
CA VAL A 136 -8.10 16.74 13.66
C VAL A 136 -8.72 15.84 14.75
N VAL A 137 -8.68 14.51 14.58
CA VAL A 137 -9.20 13.57 15.61
C VAL A 137 -8.49 13.74 16.96
N ILE A 138 -7.18 13.98 16.98
CA ILE A 138 -6.42 14.20 18.21
C ILE A 138 -6.81 15.54 18.87
N LEU A 139 -6.97 16.60 18.08
CA LEU A 139 -7.31 17.94 18.58
C LEU A 139 -8.76 18.06 19.09
N PHE A 140 -9.67 17.23 18.58
CA PHE A 140 -11.08 17.20 18.97
C PHE A 140 -11.48 15.99 19.82
N SER A 141 -10.51 15.21 20.32
CA SER A 141 -10.80 14.13 21.27
C SER A 141 -11.16 14.70 22.67
N PRO A 142 -12.36 14.42 23.21
CA PRO A 142 -12.86 15.05 24.44
C PRO A 142 -12.19 14.57 25.75
N SER A 143 -11.01 13.93 25.72
CA SER A 143 -10.40 13.30 26.91
C SER A 143 -9.13 13.97 27.47
N LYS A 144 -8.70 15.14 26.98
CA LYS A 144 -7.68 15.93 27.69
C LYS A 144 -8.35 16.95 28.61
N ALA A 145 -8.77 16.48 29.79
CA ALA A 145 -8.94 17.38 30.92
C ALA A 145 -7.57 18.03 31.24
N PRO A 146 -7.50 19.33 31.58
CA PRO A 146 -6.24 19.94 31.95
C PRO A 146 -5.77 19.33 33.27
N PHE A 147 -4.56 18.79 33.30
CA PHE A 147 -3.85 18.53 34.55
C PHE A 147 -3.62 19.88 35.25
N SER A 148 -4.47 20.23 36.23
CA SER A 148 -4.17 21.32 37.16
C SER A 148 -3.27 20.79 38.26
N PHE A 149 -1.96 21.00 38.10
CA PHE A 149 -0.95 20.76 39.12
C PHE A 149 -0.59 22.10 39.78
N LEU A 150 -0.69 22.14 41.11
CA LEU A 150 -0.22 23.12 42.09
C LEU A 150 -0.96 24.47 42.20
N ASP A 151 -1.57 24.70 43.36
CA ASP A 151 -0.95 25.58 44.36
C ASP A 151 -1.40 25.19 45.77
N GLN A 152 -0.46 24.56 46.50
CA GLN A 152 -0.47 24.47 47.95
C GLN A 152 0.61 25.44 48.40
N GLU A 153 0.22 26.61 48.91
CA GLU A 153 1.00 27.42 49.86
C GLU A 153 0.07 28.50 50.46
N SER A 154 -0.13 28.47 51.78
CA SER A 154 -0.54 29.65 52.54
C SER A 154 0.20 29.64 53.86
N PRO A 155 1.11 30.60 54.08
CA PRO A 155 1.56 30.91 55.42
C PRO A 155 1.40 32.40 55.80
N VAL A 156 1.05 32.58 57.08
CA VAL A 156 1.29 33.75 57.97
C VAL A 156 0.35 34.97 57.89
N ALA A 157 -0.33 35.29 59.00
CA ALA A 157 0.02 36.43 59.87
C ALA A 157 -0.89 36.62 61.10
N LEU A 158 -0.22 36.71 62.26
CA LEU A 158 -0.72 37.11 63.57
C LEU A 158 -1.27 38.55 63.59
N ARG A 159 -2.36 38.79 64.33
CA ARG A 159 -2.63 40.09 64.97
C ARG A 159 -3.17 39.89 66.39
N LEU A 160 -2.33 40.27 67.34
CA LEU A 160 -2.68 40.56 68.74
C LEU A 160 -3.32 41.95 68.79
N GLU A 161 -4.48 42.09 69.43
CA GLU A 161 -4.92 43.35 70.05
C GLU A 161 -5.46 43.03 71.44
N VAL A 162 -4.85 43.70 72.43
CA VAL A 162 -5.19 43.68 73.86
C VAL A 162 -5.72 45.08 74.21
N PRO A 163 -6.50 45.21 75.29
CA PRO A 163 -6.15 46.21 76.31
C PRO A 163 -5.71 45.56 77.63
#